data_AF-A0A819EIX5-F1
#
_entry.id   AF-A0A819EIX5-F1
#
_cell.length_a   1.000
_cell.length_b   1.000
_cell.length_c   1.000
_cell.angle_alpha   90.00
_cell.angle_beta   90.00
_cell.angle_gamma   90.00
#
_symmetry.space_group_name_H-M   'P 1'
#
loop_
_entity.id
_entity.type
_entity.pdbx_description
1 polymer ?
#
loop_
_entity_poly.entity_id
_entity_poly.type
_entity_poly.pdbx_seq_one_letter_code
_entity_poly.pdbx_strand_id
1 'polypeptide(L)' 'MAKMYQNIHAFPTGRGICNYSNGNKYNGEWVNGAKEGRGKFIWGKDGTQWYERDFRNDNMNEQ' A
#
# COMPACT_ATOMS: atom_id res chain seq x y z
N MET A 1 -32.59 -2.67 20.17
CA MET A 1 -32.00 -3.89 19.58
C MET A 1 -31.83 -3.60 18.09
N ALA A 2 -30.67 -3.59 17.43
CA ALA A 2 -29.34 -4.11 17.69
C ALA A 2 -28.28 -3.14 17.11
N LYS A 3 -27.13 -3.00 17.78
CA LYS A 3 -25.95 -2.35 17.18
C LYS A 3 -25.24 -3.39 16.31
N MET A 4 -25.34 -3.26 14.99
CA MET A 4 -24.61 -4.12 14.07
C MET A 4 -23.37 -3.37 13.60
N TYR A 5 -22.26 -3.49 14.34
CA TYR A 5 -20.95 -3.09 13.85
C TYR A 5 -20.51 -4.11 12.81
N GLN A 6 -21.02 -4.01 11.59
CA GLN A 6 -20.33 -4.59 10.45
C GLN A 6 -19.23 -3.60 10.09
N ASN A 7 -18.09 -3.69 10.80
CA ASN A 7 -16.84 -3.20 10.25
C ASN A 7 -16.56 -4.08 9.02
N ILE A 8 -17.12 -3.68 7.89
CA ILE A 8 -16.69 -4.16 6.60
C ILE A 8 -15.22 -3.72 6.57
N HIS A 9 -14.29 -4.63 6.87
CA HIS A 9 -12.88 -4.41 6.60
C HIS A 9 -12.74 -4.42 5.08
N ALA A 10 -13.26 -3.37 4.43
CA ALA A 10 -13.07 -3.11 3.03
C ALA A 10 -11.57 -2.85 2.89
N PHE A 11 -10.85 -3.89 2.50
CA PHE A 11 -9.44 -3.77 2.22
C PHE A 11 -9.23 -2.66 1.19
N PRO A 12 -8.18 -1.84 1.33
CA PRO A 12 -7.95 -0.74 0.42
C PRO A 12 -7.83 -1.29 -1.01
N THR A 13 -8.64 -0.71 -1.90
CA THR A 13 -8.63 -0.98 -3.33
C THR A 13 -8.59 0.37 -4.06
N GLY A 14 -7.72 0.50 -5.06
CA GLY A 14 -7.45 1.76 -5.76
C GLY A 14 -6.12 2.41 -5.38
N ARG A 15 -5.89 3.65 -5.82
CA ARG A 15 -4.65 4.38 -5.51
C ARG A 15 -4.64 4.92 -4.09
N GLY A 16 -3.56 4.69 -3.36
CA GLY A 16 -3.44 5.12 -1.97
C GLY A 16 -2.01 5.20 -1.48
N ILE A 17 -1.83 5.98 -0.40
CA ILE A 17 -0.56 6.15 0.28
C ILE A 17 -0.61 5.38 1.61
N CYS A 18 0.30 4.42 1.79
CA CYS A 18 0.52 3.74 3.06
C CYS A 18 1.76 4.32 3.74
N ASN A 19 1.58 4.85 4.95
CA ASN A 19 2.68 5.28 5.81
C ASN A 19 2.97 4.16 6.81
N TYR A 20 4.18 3.61 6.75
CA TYR A 20 4.61 2.56 7.65
C TYR A 20 5.16 3.16 8.96
N SER A 21 5.02 2.43 10.06
CA SER A 21 5.51 2.86 11.39
C SER A 21 7.03 3.05 11.45
N ASN A 22 7.77 2.38 10.56
CA ASN A 22 9.22 2.55 10.41
C ASN A 22 9.62 3.84 9.67
N GLY A 23 8.66 4.63 9.20
CA GLY A 23 8.88 5.87 8.44
C GLY A 23 8.89 5.69 6.93
N ASN A 24 8.78 4.46 6.43
CA ASN A 24 8.67 4.20 5.00
C ASN A 24 7.31 4.64 4.48
N LYS A 25 7.23 4.89 3.18
CA LYS A 25 5.97 5.24 2.52
C LYS A 25 5.83 4.45 1.23
N TYR A 26 4.63 4.00 0.94
CA TYR A 26 4.29 3.46 -0.37
C TYR A 26 3.17 4.31 -0.97
N ASN A 27 3.36 4.76 -2.20
CA ASN A 27 2.34 5.43 -2.99
C ASN A 27 2.10 4.61 -4.26
N GLY A 28 0.95 3.95 -4.37
CA GLY A 28 0.67 3.08 -5.49
C GLY A 28 -0.74 2.52 -5.46
N GLU A 29 -0.99 1.53 -6.30
CA GLU A 29 -2.29 0.87 -6.41
C GLU A 29 -2.40 -0.27 -5.40
N TRP A 30 -3.61 -0.45 -4.90
CA TRP A 30 -3.96 -1.48 -3.93
C TRP A 30 -5.13 -2.28 -4.48
N VAL A 31 -5.12 -3.59 -4.24
CA VAL A 31 -6.24 -4.48 -4.52
C VAL A 31 -6.39 -5.41 -3.34
N ASN A 32 -7.56 -5.38 -2.69
CA ASN A 32 -7.82 -6.19 -1.50
C ASN A 32 -6.73 -6.11 -0.42
N GLY A 33 -6.09 -4.93 -0.26
CA GLY A 33 -5.09 -4.72 0.79
C GLY A 33 -3.67 -5.08 0.40
N ALA A 34 -3.47 -5.67 -0.78
CA ALA A 34 -2.16 -5.94 -1.34
C ALA A 34 -1.74 -4.84 -2.33
N LYS A 35 -0.44 -4.56 -2.43
CA LYS A 35 0.12 -3.67 -3.47
C LYS A 35 -0.06 -4.33 -4.84
N GLU A 36 -0.53 -3.55 -5.80
CA GLU A 36 -0.76 -3.95 -7.19
C GLU A 36 -0.28 -2.83 -8.12
N GLY A 37 0.05 -3.15 -9.37
CA GLY A 37 0.42 -2.18 -10.39
C GLY A 37 1.66 -1.36 -10.04
N ARG A 38 1.81 -0.19 -10.67
CA ARG A 38 2.98 0.66 -10.48
C ARG A 38 2.90 1.40 -9.15
N GLY A 39 3.94 1.25 -8.33
CA GLY A 39 4.04 1.91 -7.04
C GLY A 39 5.41 2.49 -6.77
N LYS A 40 5.43 3.63 -6.07
CA LYS A 40 6.63 4.29 -5.54
C LYS A 40 6.79 3.92 -4.07
N PHE A 41 7.86 3.20 -3.75
CA PHE A 41 8.26 2.96 -2.37
C PHE A 41 9.35 3.94 -1.97
N ILE A 42 9.21 4.55 -0.81
CA ILE A 42 10.13 5.51 -0.22
C ILE A 42 10.67 4.88 1.06
N TRP A 43 11.99 4.73 1.14
CA TRP A 43 12.68 4.16 2.28
C TRP A 43 13.36 5.28 3.08
N GLY A 44 13.21 5.20 4.41
CA GLY A 44 13.78 6.17 5.33
C GLY A 44 12.89 7.39 5.59
N LYS A 45 13.03 7.95 6.79
CA LYS A 45 12.21 9.06 7.30
C LYS A 45 12.36 10.35 6.48
N ASP A 46 13.52 10.54 5.86
CA ASP A 46 13.90 11.76 5.15
C ASP A 46 13.50 11.73 3.67
N GLY A 47 12.94 10.60 3.20
CA GLY A 47 12.48 10.44 1.82
C GLY A 47 13.58 10.44 0.77
N THR A 48 14.85 10.33 1.18
CA THR A 48 16.01 10.42 0.30
C THR A 48 16.13 9.22 -0.65
N GLN A 49 15.66 8.05 -0.23
CA GLN A 49 15.73 6.83 -1.02
C GLN A 49 14.32 6.44 -1.47
N TRP A 50 14.16 6.17 -2.76
CA TRP A 50 12.91 5.69 -3.31
C TRP A 50 13.16 4.83 -4.55
N TYR A 51 12.22 3.94 -4.84
CA TYR A 51 12.19 3.16 -6.07
C TYR A 51 10.77 3.06 -6.60
N GLU A 52 10.64 2.98 -7.91
CA GLU A 52 9.38 2.71 -8.60
C GLU A 52 9.44 1.33 -9.25
N ARG A 53 8.46 0.49 -8.93
CA ARG A 53 8.36 -0.88 -9.44
C ARG A 53 6.90 -1.25 -9.67
N ASP A 54 6.69 -2.26 -10.49
CA ASP A 54 5.39 -2.91 -10.62
C ASP A 54 5.25 -3.97 -9.52
N PHE A 55 4.12 -3.94 -8.84
CA PHE A 55 3.75 -4.87 -7.78
C PHE A 55 2.61 -5.77 -8.25
N ARG A 56 2.62 -7.02 -7.79
CA ARG A 56 1.50 -7.94 -7.97
C ARG A 56 1.32 -8.76 -6.71
N ASN A 57 0.16 -8.62 -6.06
CA ASN A 57 -0.13 -9.25 -4.77
C ASN A 57 1.03 -9.06 -3.77
N ASP A 58 1.44 -7.82 -3.52
CA ASP A 58 2.57 -7.44 -2.65
C ASP A 58 3.99 -7.84 -3.11
N ASN A 59 4.12 -8.71 -4.11
CA ASN A 59 5.42 -9.08 -4.66
C ASN A 59 5.89 -8.02 -5.65
N MET A 60 7.17 -7.64 -5.53
CA MET A 60 7.82 -6.81 -6.53
C MET A 60 8.09 -7.67 -7.75
N ASN A 61 7.54 -7.31 -8.91
CA ASN A 61 7.93 -7.97 -10.15
C ASN A 61 9.35 -7.52 -10.50
N GLU A 62 10.28 -8.46 -10.50
CA GLU A 62 11.56 -8.31 -11.19
C GLU A 62 11.28 -8.52 -12.68
N GLN A 63 11.56 -7.49 -13.50
CA GLN A 63 11.73 -7.71 -14.94
C GLN A 63 13.06 -8.41 -15.16
#